data_AF-A0A5C3NMJ1-F1
#
_entry.id   AF-A0A5C3NMJ1-F1
#
_cell.length_a   1.000
_cell.length_b   1.000
_cell.length_c   1.000
_cell.angle_alpha   90.00
_cell.angle_beta   90.00
_cell.angle_gamma   90.00
#
_symmetry.space_group_name_H-M   'P 1'
#
loop_
_entity.id
_entity.type
_entity.pdbx_description
1 polymer ?
#
loop_
_entity_poly.entity_id
_entity_poly.type
_entity_poly.pdbx_seq_one_letter_code
_entity_poly.pdbx_strand_id
1 'polypeptide(L)' 'IIWFDSGATRHMSPHRHHFVRYTAITPKVIHAADQHTFKAVGKGDMYVDLPNDN' A
#
# COMPACT_ATOMS: atom_id res chain seq x y z
N ILE A 1 -16.36 0.15 -19.52
CA ILE A 1 -15.68 -0.24 -18.27
C ILE A 1 -14.22 0.18 -18.42
N ILE A 2 -13.78 1.18 -17.68
CA ILE A 2 -12.40 1.67 -17.72
C ILE A 2 -11.60 0.80 -16.73
N TRP A 3 -10.49 0.24 -17.17
CA TRP A 3 -9.60 -0.56 -16.33
C TRP A 3 -8.51 0.36 -15.79
N PHE A 4 -8.37 0.45 -14.48
CA PHE A 4 -7.27 1.15 -13.83
C PHE A 4 -6.11 0.19 -13.65
N ASP A 5 -4.99 0.47 -14.32
CA ASP A 5 -3.73 -0.22 -14.09
C ASP A 5 -2.76 0.72 -13.39
N SER A 6 -2.46 0.43 -12.13
CA SER A 6 -1.47 1.19 -11.35
C SER A 6 -0.02 0.77 -11.62
N GLY A 7 0.20 -0.28 -12.42
CA GLY A 7 1.52 -0.87 -12.66
C GLY A 7 2.13 -1.57 -11.43
N ALA A 8 1.39 -1.69 -10.33
CA ALA A 8 1.88 -2.27 -9.07
C ALA A 8 0.98 -3.41 -8.58
N THR A 9 1.60 -4.50 -8.13
CA THR A 9 0.87 -5.63 -7.51
C THR A 9 0.43 -5.31 -6.09
N ARG A 10 1.13 -4.42 -5.39
CA ARG A 10 0.86 -3.98 -4.01
C ARG A 10 1.39 -2.55 -3.81
N HIS A 11 0.61 -1.73 -3.13
CA HIS A 11 1.00 -0.38 -2.71
C HIS A 11 1.35 -0.33 -1.22
N MET A 12 2.21 0.62 -0.84
CA MET A 12 2.52 0.91 0.57
C MET A 12 1.57 1.99 1.08
N SER A 13 1.03 1.83 2.30
CA SER A 13 0.20 2.84 2.96
C SER A 13 0.61 3.00 4.42
N PRO A 14 0.83 4.25 4.91
CA PRO A 14 1.09 4.51 6.33
C PRO A 14 -0.21 4.47 7.17
N HIS A 15 -1.38 4.49 6.53
CA HIS A 15 -2.68 4.60 7.20
C HIS A 15 -3.21 3.24 7.65
N ARG A 16 -2.63 2.67 8.71
CA ARG A 16 -3.01 1.34 9.24
C ARG A 16 -4.52 1.19 9.49
N HIS A 17 -5.19 2.25 9.94
CA HIS A 17 -6.61 2.24 10.29
C HIS A 17 -7.55 2.21 9.07
N HIS A 18 -7.04 2.46 7.86
CA HIS A 18 -7.83 2.36 6.63
C HIS A 18 -7.88 0.93 6.05
N PHE A 19 -7.10 0.01 6.62
CA PHE A 19 -7.14 -1.39 6.20
C PHE A 19 -8.39 -2.08 6.73
N VAL A 20 -9.24 -2.56 5.83
CA VAL A 20 -10.45 -3.33 6.19
C VAL A 20 -10.12 -4.75 6.63
N ARG A 21 -8.97 -5.28 6.20
CA ARG A 21 -8.47 -6.61 6.57
C ARG A 21 -6.99 -6.54 6.90
N TYR A 22 -6.68 -6.05 8.09
CA TYR A 22 -5.30 -5.96 8.56
C TYR A 22 -4.82 -7.28 9.16
N THR A 23 -3.61 -7.70 8.81
CA THR A 23 -2.88 -8.76 9.50
C THR A 23 -1.47 -8.27 9.79
N ALA A 24 -1.07 -8.35 11.07
CA ALA A 24 0.30 -8.08 11.47
C ALA A 24 1.24 -9.11 10.84
N ILE A 25 2.44 -8.67 10.45
CA ILE A 25 3.48 -9.55 9.92
C ILE A 25 4.77 -9.31 10.68
N THR A 26 5.71 -10.26 10.60
CA THR A 26 7.09 -10.01 11.01
C THR A 26 7.61 -8.78 10.26
N PRO A 27 8.16 -7.77 10.96
CA PRO A 27 8.64 -6.55 10.33
C PRO A 27 9.58 -6.85 9.16
N LYS A 28 9.20 -6.40 7.96
CA LYS A 28 10.00 -6.56 6.75
C LYS A 28 10.66 -5.23 6.40
N VAL A 29 11.99 -5.25 6.26
CA VAL A 29 12.77 -4.10 5.83
C VAL A 29 12.56 -3.85 4.34
N ILE A 30 12.34 -2.59 3.98
CA ILE A 30 12.18 -2.11 2.59
C ILE A 30 13.21 -1.01 2.39
N HIS A 31 14.08 -1.18 1.40
CA HIS A 31 15.05 -0.17 0.98
C HIS A 31 14.47 0.63 -0.18
N ALA A 32 14.37 1.94 -0.01
CA ALA A 32 13.96 2.85 -1.06
C ALA A 32 15.18 3.36 -1.86
N ALA A 33 14.91 3.86 -3.07
CA ALA A 33 15.95 4.33 -3.98
C ALA A 33 16.70 5.56 -3.44
N ASP A 34 16.08 6.34 -2.56
CA ASP A 34 16.67 7.48 -1.85
C ASP A 34 17.53 7.07 -0.64
N GLN A 35 17.88 5.78 -0.51
CA GLN A 35 18.62 5.19 0.60
C GLN A 35 17.87 5.19 1.94
N HIS A 36 16.59 5.59 1.96
CA HIS A 36 15.78 5.47 3.15
C HIS A 36 15.34 4.02 3.36
N THR A 37 15.11 3.69 4.63
CA THR A 37 14.68 2.36 5.02
C THR A 37 13.36 2.43 5.77
N PHE A 38 12.38 1.66 5.30
CA PHE A 38 11.07 1.53 5.91
C PHE A 38 10.89 0.11 6.48
N LYS A 39 10.00 -0.03 7.46
CA LYS A 39 9.60 -1.34 8.00
C LYS A 39 8.12 -1.56 7.77
N ALA A 40 7.79 -2.53 6.92
CA ALA A 40 6.41 -2.99 6.78
C ALA A 40 6.07 -3.90 7.96
N VAL A 41 5.10 -3.48 8.77
CA VAL A 41 4.66 -4.19 10.00
C VAL A 41 3.32 -4.91 9.84
N GLY A 42 2.65 -4.72 8.70
CA GLY A 42 1.39 -5.39 8.40
C GLY A 42 1.09 -5.40 6.91
N LYS A 43 0.08 -6.18 6.56
CA LYS A 43 -0.50 -6.24 5.22
C LYS A 43 -2.03 -6.27 5.33
N GLY A 44 -2.70 -5.87 4.27
CA GLY A 44 -4.14 -5.99 4.21
C GLY A 44 -4.76 -5.42 2.95
N ASP A 45 -6.08 -5.44 2.93
CA ASP A 45 -6.90 -4.83 1.89
C ASP A 45 -7.36 -3.43 2.34
N MET A 46 -7.44 -2.48 1.41
CA MET A 46 -7.88 -1.10 1.63
C MET A 46 -8.69 -0.64 0.41
N TYR A 47 -9.77 0.12 0.65
CA TYR A 47 -10.47 0.83 -0.42
C TYR A 47 -9.70 2.10 -0.78
N VAL A 48 -9.53 2.35 -2.08
CA VAL A 48 -8.85 3.53 -2.60
C VAL A 48 -9.80 4.21 -3.57
N ASP A 49 -10.07 5.48 -3.32
CA ASP A 49 -10.83 6.31 -4.25
C ASP A 49 -9.87 6.80 -5.33
N LEU A 50 -10.20 6.51 -6.58
CA LEU A 50 -9.50 7.07 -7.73
C LEU A 50 -10.17 8.40 -8.06
N PRO A 51 -9.40 9.51 -8.17
CA PRO A 51 -9.96 10.73 -8.72
C PRO A 51 -10.36 10.42 -10.17
N ASN A 52 -11.65 10.57 -10.48
CA ASN A 52 -12.11 10.52 -11.86
C ASN A 52 -11.50 11.72 -12.60
N ASP A 53 -10.96 11.47 -13.79
CA ASP A 53 -10.52 12.49 -14.74
C ASP A 53 -11.63 13.54 -14.90
N ASN A 54 -11.24 14.82 -14.81
CA ASN A 54 -12.07 15.96 -15.16
C ASN A 54 -11.58 16.51 -16.49
#